data_AF-A0A7D7V7R5-F1
#
_entry.id   AF-A0A7D7V7R5-F1
#
_cell.length_a   1.000
_cell.length_b   1.000
_cell.length_c   1.000
_cell.angle_alpha   90.00
_cell.angle_beta   90.00
_cell.angle_gamma   90.00
#
_symmetry.space_group_name_H-M   'P 1'
#
loop_
_entity.id
_entity.type
_entity.pdbx_description
1 polymer ?
#
loop_
_entity_poly.entity_id
_entity_poly.type
_entity_poly.pdbx_seq_one_letter_code
_entity_poly.pdbx_strand_id
1 'polypeptide(L)'
;MIKRELKEPRLKAITTKLLRPYFEKNCSANYASSKTKIARGTAQKYFRVWSDQLIEELDTDFVKIQKEAKARGLFALETRMNGISEMLDQLIILNVHHMNHEQKLFKKDNTHEIKINPWLVDRITKISKDLFNMEQVKVMIQMKPTADVSLQLQIDEMLSKVKPEDLPYLIDGAKETKT
;
A
#
# COMPACT_ATOMS: atom_id res chain seq x y z
N MET A 1 17.23 -48.08 27.30
CA MET A 1 17.16 -47.12 26.17
C MET A 1 16.08 -46.07 26.45
N ILE A 2 16.38 -45.05 27.26
CA ILE A 2 15.39 -44.08 27.74
C ILE A 2 15.69 -42.71 27.11
N LYS A 3 14.68 -42.16 26.41
CA LYS A 3 14.46 -40.74 26.03
C LYS A 3 15.35 -40.13 24.93
N ARG A 4 14.96 -40.32 23.66
CA ARG A 4 15.26 -39.35 22.57
C ARG A 4 14.07 -38.45 22.20
N GLU A 5 12.83 -38.84 22.52
CA GLU A 5 11.63 -38.15 22.03
C GLU A 5 11.25 -36.88 22.81
N LEU A 6 11.72 -36.71 24.05
CA LEU A 6 11.42 -35.52 24.89
C LEU A 6 12.33 -34.30 24.61
N LYS A 7 13.36 -34.43 23.77
CA LYS A 7 14.37 -33.36 23.55
C LYS A 7 14.02 -32.41 22.41
N GLU A 8 13.37 -32.89 21.35
CA GLU A 8 13.13 -32.08 20.15
C GLU A 8 12.27 -30.83 20.34
N PRO A 9 11.08 -30.87 20.98
CA PRO A 9 10.25 -29.68 21.10
C PRO A 9 10.88 -28.61 22.02
N ARG A 10 11.61 -29.04 23.06
CA ARG A 10 12.33 -28.12 23.96
C ARG A 10 13.52 -27.46 23.27
N LEU A 11 14.30 -28.21 22.49
CA LEU A 11 15.40 -27.67 21.70
C LEU A 11 14.88 -26.69 20.63
N LYS A 12 13.76 -27.01 19.97
CA LYS A 12 13.13 -26.09 19.00
C LYS A 12 12.71 -24.78 19.67
N ALA A 13 12.06 -24.83 20.84
CA ALA A 13 11.63 -23.64 21.57
C ALA A 13 12.80 -22.74 22.00
N ILE A 14 13.89 -23.34 22.50
CA ILE A 14 15.10 -22.60 22.88
C ILE A 14 15.76 -21.96 21.66
N THR A 15 15.87 -22.71 20.56
CA THR A 15 16.46 -22.24 19.29
C THR A 15 15.67 -21.07 18.71
N THR A 16 14.33 -21.16 18.71
CA THR A 16 13.44 -20.05 18.32
C THR A 16 13.63 -18.84 19.22
N LYS A 17 13.63 -19.01 20.55
CA LYS A 17 13.77 -17.89 21.50
C LYS A 17 15.08 -17.12 21.32
N LEU A 18 16.15 -17.81 20.94
CA LEU A 18 17.47 -17.20 20.72
C LEU A 18 17.59 -16.51 19.35
N LEU A 19 17.00 -17.09 18.30
CA LEU A 19 17.14 -16.59 16.93
C LEU A 19 16.08 -15.56 16.52
N ARG A 20 14.85 -15.66 17.03
CA ARG A 20 13.70 -14.82 16.66
C ARG A 20 13.96 -13.31 16.83
N PRO A 21 14.60 -12.82 17.92
CA PRO A 21 14.87 -11.38 18.06
C PRO A 21 15.82 -10.83 16.98
N TYR A 22 16.68 -11.66 16.41
CA TYR A 22 17.57 -11.25 15.32
C TYR A 22 16.85 -11.24 13.97
N PHE A 23 15.93 -12.18 13.78
CA PHE A 23 15.05 -12.21 12.62
C PHE A 23 14.15 -10.97 12.57
N GLU A 24 13.50 -10.62 13.68
CA GLU A 24 12.63 -9.43 13.79
C GLU A 24 13.39 -8.10 13.62
N LYS A 25 14.71 -8.10 13.86
CA LYS A 25 15.61 -6.96 13.61
C LYS A 25 16.23 -6.97 12.21
N ASN A 26 15.76 -7.81 11.30
CA ASN A 26 16.28 -7.96 9.93
C ASN A 26 17.79 -8.22 9.86
N CYS A 27 18.37 -8.87 10.87
CA CYS A 27 19.77 -9.27 10.85
C CYS A 27 19.97 -10.49 9.93
N SER A 28 21.16 -10.72 9.39
CA SER A 28 21.41 -11.94 8.59
C SER A 28 21.49 -13.19 9.48
N ALA A 29 21.11 -14.36 8.94
CA ALA A 29 21.26 -15.65 9.63
C ALA A 29 22.72 -15.95 10.01
N ASN A 30 23.68 -15.45 9.22
CA ASN A 30 25.12 -15.55 9.52
C ASN A 30 25.47 -14.73 10.76
N TYR A 31 24.96 -13.50 10.85
CA TYR A 31 25.17 -12.64 12.01
C TYR A 31 24.51 -13.23 13.25
N ALA A 32 23.26 -13.69 13.14
CA ALA A 32 22.53 -14.34 14.24
C ALA A 32 23.24 -15.60 14.75
N SER A 33 23.76 -16.43 13.83
CA SER A 33 24.57 -17.61 14.15
C SER A 33 25.83 -17.25 14.93
N SER A 34 26.55 -16.20 14.52
CA SER A 34 27.76 -15.73 15.22
C SER A 34 27.50 -15.27 16.65
N LYS A 35 26.31 -14.69 16.92
CA LYS A 35 25.93 -14.16 18.23
C LYS A 35 25.30 -15.19 19.16
N THR A 36 24.58 -16.16 18.61
CA THR A 36 23.83 -17.17 19.39
C THR A 36 24.56 -18.51 19.53
N LYS A 37 25.69 -18.69 18.83
CA LYS A 37 26.43 -19.96 18.73
C LYS A 37 25.59 -21.13 18.19
N ILE A 38 24.48 -20.84 17.53
CA ILE A 38 23.66 -21.83 16.84
C ILE A 38 24.27 -22.07 15.46
N ALA A 39 24.28 -23.33 15.01
CA ALA A 39 24.84 -23.69 13.72
C ALA A 39 24.18 -22.89 12.58
N ARG A 40 25.01 -22.38 11.66
CA ARG A 40 24.56 -21.52 10.55
C ARG A 40 23.43 -22.16 9.73
N GLY A 41 23.55 -23.45 9.40
CA GLY A 41 22.51 -24.17 8.66
C GLY A 41 21.19 -24.25 9.41
N THR A 42 21.22 -24.38 10.75
CA THR A 42 20.02 -24.31 11.58
C THR A 42 19.43 -22.91 11.58
N ALA A 43 20.24 -21.86 11.74
CA ALA A 43 19.76 -20.48 11.69
C ALA A 43 19.11 -20.13 10.34
N GLN A 44 19.73 -20.55 9.23
CA GLN A 44 19.16 -20.39 7.88
C GLN A 44 17.83 -21.14 7.71
N LYS A 45 17.74 -22.38 8.21
CA LYS A 45 16.50 -23.15 8.16
C LYS A 45 15.35 -22.47 8.89
N TYR A 46 15.60 -21.94 10.09
CA TYR A 46 14.59 -21.23 10.88
C TYR A 46 14.18 -19.90 10.23
N PHE A 47 15.15 -19.13 9.74
CA PHE A 47 14.88 -17.87 9.05
C PHE A 47 14.05 -18.10 7.79
N ARG A 48 14.38 -19.14 7.02
CA ARG A 48 13.61 -19.52 5.84
C ARG A 48 12.17 -19.90 6.22
N VAL A 49 11.96 -20.77 7.21
CA VAL A 49 10.61 -21.13 7.66
C VAL A 49 9.81 -19.91 8.13
N TRP A 50 10.42 -18.97 8.84
CA TRP A 50 9.70 -17.76 9.28
C TRP A 50 9.45 -16.77 8.15
N SER A 51 10.36 -16.68 7.18
CA SER A 51 10.13 -15.91 5.95
C SER A 51 9.01 -16.54 5.13
N ASP A 52 9.01 -17.85 4.96
CA ASP A 52 7.97 -18.60 4.24
C ASP A 52 6.62 -18.46 4.96
N GLN A 53 6.59 -18.50 6.29
CA GLN A 53 5.38 -18.23 7.08
C GLN A 53 4.89 -16.79 6.96
N LEU A 54 5.79 -15.81 6.96
CA LEU A 54 5.45 -14.41 6.70
C LEU A 54 4.90 -14.24 5.29
N ILE A 55 5.50 -14.91 4.31
CA ILE A 55 5.04 -14.91 2.92
C ILE A 55 3.66 -15.58 2.83
N GLU A 56 3.43 -16.75 3.44
CA GLU A 56 2.12 -17.42 3.46
C GLU A 56 1.04 -16.62 4.20
N GLU A 57 1.39 -15.92 5.29
CA GLU A 57 0.49 -14.98 5.99
C GLU A 57 0.21 -13.71 5.16
N LEU A 58 1.13 -13.32 4.26
CA LEU A 58 0.97 -12.19 3.35
C LEU A 58 0.25 -12.60 2.04
N ASP A 59 0.43 -13.82 1.53
CA ASP A 59 0.11 -14.20 0.15
C ASP A 59 -1.40 -14.21 -0.18
N THR A 60 -2.26 -14.52 0.77
CA THR A 60 -3.70 -14.69 0.47
C THR A 60 -4.53 -13.42 0.59
N ASP A 61 -4.08 -12.41 1.33
CA ASP A 61 -4.85 -11.18 1.57
C ASP A 61 -4.08 -9.87 1.30
N PHE A 62 -2.77 -9.89 1.02
CA PHE A 62 -2.00 -8.65 0.82
C PHE A 62 -2.49 -7.82 -0.36
N VAL A 63 -2.81 -8.45 -1.50
CA VAL A 63 -3.37 -7.77 -2.67
C VAL A 63 -4.72 -7.14 -2.35
N LYS A 64 -5.56 -7.88 -1.62
CA LYS A 64 -6.89 -7.44 -1.22
C LYS A 64 -6.80 -6.28 -0.24
N ILE A 65 -5.96 -6.39 0.79
CA ILE A 65 -5.68 -5.34 1.77
C ILE A 65 -5.11 -4.09 1.09
N GLN A 66 -4.20 -4.24 0.12
CA GLN A 66 -3.70 -3.09 -0.64
C GLN A 66 -4.76 -2.45 -1.54
N LYS A 67 -5.58 -3.24 -2.22
CA LYS A 67 -6.70 -2.73 -3.03
C LYS A 67 -7.70 -1.99 -2.15
N GLU A 68 -8.05 -2.54 -0.98
CA GLU A 68 -8.94 -1.92 -0.01
C GLU A 68 -8.33 -0.67 0.63
N ALA A 69 -7.04 -0.67 0.96
CA ALA A 69 -6.33 0.50 1.47
C ALA A 69 -6.25 1.61 0.43
N LYS A 70 -5.95 1.26 -0.83
CA LYS A 70 -5.94 2.19 -1.98
C LYS A 70 -7.34 2.77 -2.22
N ALA A 71 -8.38 1.93 -2.20
CA ALA A 71 -9.76 2.36 -2.37
C ALA A 71 -10.22 3.31 -1.24
N ARG A 72 -9.92 2.97 0.02
CA ARG A 72 -10.20 3.84 1.18
C ARG A 72 -9.45 5.18 1.08
N GLY A 73 -8.18 5.14 0.66
CA GLY A 73 -7.38 6.34 0.46
C GLY A 73 -7.93 7.25 -0.63
N LEU A 74 -8.35 6.68 -1.77
CA LEU A 74 -8.99 7.41 -2.86
C LEU A 74 -10.32 8.02 -2.44
N PHE A 75 -11.17 7.25 -1.75
CA PHE A 75 -12.45 7.74 -1.23
C PHE A 75 -12.28 8.90 -0.24
N ALA A 76 -11.33 8.80 0.68
CA ALA A 76 -11.02 9.86 1.63
C ALA A 76 -10.47 11.12 0.93
N LEU A 77 -9.67 10.95 -0.12
CA LEU A 77 -9.17 12.05 -0.94
C LEU A 77 -10.32 12.76 -1.68
N GLU A 78 -11.21 12.01 -2.32
CA GLU A 78 -12.38 12.55 -3.03
C GLU A 78 -13.31 13.32 -2.09
N THR A 79 -13.58 12.79 -0.89
CA THR A 79 -14.43 13.47 0.10
C THR A 79 -13.82 14.82 0.52
N ARG A 80 -12.49 14.88 0.69
CA ARG A 80 -11.78 16.12 1.01
C ARG A 80 -11.79 17.10 -0.16
N MET A 81 -11.60 16.61 -1.38
CA MET A 81 -11.66 17.44 -2.59
C MET A 81 -13.04 18.05 -2.78
N ASN A 82 -14.12 17.30 -2.53
CA ASN A 82 -15.49 17.82 -2.57
C ASN A 82 -15.69 18.95 -1.56
N GLY A 83 -15.28 18.76 -0.30
CA GLY A 83 -15.38 19.82 0.71
C GLY A 83 -14.58 21.08 0.35
N ILE A 84 -13.39 20.92 -0.23
CA ILE A 84 -12.59 22.07 -0.72
C ILE A 84 -13.25 22.74 -1.93
N SER A 85 -13.88 21.97 -2.82
CA SER A 85 -14.64 22.50 -3.95
C SER A 85 -15.84 23.33 -3.49
N GLU A 86 -16.59 22.85 -2.49
CA GLU A 86 -17.70 23.60 -1.89
C GLU A 86 -17.23 24.92 -1.27
N MET A 87 -16.06 24.92 -0.59
CA MET A 87 -15.45 26.15 -0.08
C MET A 87 -15.06 27.11 -1.19
N LEU A 88 -14.56 26.60 -2.32
CA LEU A 88 -14.23 27.42 -3.49
C LEU A 88 -15.50 28.08 -4.07
N ASP A 89 -16.58 27.33 -4.20
CA ASP A 89 -17.86 27.83 -4.70
C ASP A 89 -18.42 28.93 -3.78
N GLN A 90 -18.35 28.74 -2.45
CA GLN A 90 -18.74 29.76 -1.49
C GLN A 90 -17.91 31.05 -1.61
N LEU A 91 -16.60 30.93 -1.83
CA LEU A 91 -15.73 32.10 -2.03
C LEU A 91 -16.04 32.83 -3.34
N ILE A 92 -16.34 32.10 -4.41
CA ILE A 92 -16.77 32.68 -5.70
C ILE A 92 -18.09 33.43 -5.52
N ILE A 93 -19.08 32.82 -4.86
CA ILE A 93 -20.36 33.46 -4.56
C ILE A 93 -20.16 34.74 -3.73
N LEU A 94 -19.31 34.69 -2.71
CA LEU A 94 -19.01 35.84 -1.86
C LEU A 94 -18.32 36.97 -2.66
N ASN A 95 -17.41 36.62 -3.56
CA ASN A 95 -16.76 37.59 -4.46
C ASN A 95 -17.78 38.26 -5.39
N VAL A 96 -18.71 37.50 -5.98
CA VAL A 96 -19.79 38.03 -6.82
C VAL A 96 -20.72 38.95 -6.02
N HIS A 97 -21.09 38.56 -4.80
CA HIS A 97 -21.89 39.43 -3.92
C HIS A 97 -21.17 40.73 -3.58
N HIS A 98 -19.87 40.69 -3.29
CA HIS A 98 -19.07 41.88 -3.05
C HIS A 98 -19.07 42.82 -4.25
N MET A 99 -18.81 42.29 -5.45
CA MET A 99 -18.83 43.07 -6.69
C MET A 99 -20.20 43.71 -6.96
N ASN A 100 -21.28 42.96 -6.76
CA ASN A 100 -22.64 43.46 -6.94
C ASN A 100 -23.01 44.54 -5.91
N HIS A 101 -22.50 44.42 -4.68
CA HIS A 101 -22.72 45.41 -3.63
C HIS A 101 -21.97 46.71 -3.92
N GLU A 102 -20.70 46.64 -4.32
CA GLU A 102 -19.94 47.83 -4.76
C GLU A 102 -20.63 48.51 -5.94
N GLN A 103 -21.05 47.75 -6.95
CA GLN A 103 -21.81 48.29 -8.08
C GLN A 103 -23.07 49.05 -7.63
N LYS A 104 -23.82 48.54 -6.65
CA LYS A 104 -25.03 49.22 -6.16
C LYS A 104 -24.71 50.50 -5.39
N LEU A 105 -23.65 50.51 -4.58
CA LEU A 105 -23.24 51.68 -3.81
C LEU A 105 -22.72 52.82 -4.70
N PHE A 106 -21.96 52.49 -5.75
CA PHE A 106 -21.27 53.47 -6.60
C PHE A 106 -21.99 53.83 -7.90
N LYS A 107 -23.23 53.35 -8.11
CA LYS A 107 -24.10 53.69 -9.27
C LYS A 107 -24.32 55.19 -9.50
N LYS A 108 -23.99 56.06 -8.53
CA LYS A 108 -24.18 57.52 -8.60
C LYS A 108 -22.95 58.29 -9.10
N ASP A 109 -21.75 57.72 -9.01
CA ASP A 109 -20.51 58.38 -9.41
C ASP A 109 -19.86 57.58 -10.55
N ASN A 110 -19.98 58.08 -11.78
CA ASN A 110 -19.46 57.46 -13.03
C ASN A 110 -17.91 57.34 -13.10
N THR A 111 -17.22 57.47 -11.97
CA THR A 111 -15.75 57.48 -11.87
C THR A 111 -15.19 56.42 -10.91
N HIS A 112 -16.03 55.68 -10.19
CA HIS A 112 -15.56 54.61 -9.30
C HIS A 112 -15.35 53.29 -10.05
N GLU A 113 -14.08 52.90 -10.19
CA GLU A 113 -13.71 51.55 -10.60
C GLU A 113 -14.06 50.56 -9.48
N ILE A 114 -14.86 49.53 -9.83
CA ILE A 114 -15.18 48.43 -8.91
C ILE A 114 -13.89 47.68 -8.61
N LYS A 115 -13.46 47.66 -7.35
CA LYS A 115 -12.20 47.01 -6.97
C LYS A 115 -12.47 45.61 -6.48
N ILE A 116 -11.96 44.63 -7.23
CA ILE A 116 -11.99 43.23 -6.79
C ILE A 116 -11.08 43.11 -5.58
N ASN A 117 -11.56 42.45 -4.51
CA ASN A 117 -10.78 42.23 -3.30
C ASN A 117 -9.58 41.30 -3.62
N PRO A 118 -8.32 41.79 -3.56
CA PRO A 118 -7.16 41.01 -3.94
C PRO A 118 -6.97 39.76 -3.09
N TRP A 119 -7.38 39.80 -1.82
CA TRP A 119 -7.31 38.67 -0.91
C TRP A 119 -8.24 37.53 -1.34
N LEU A 120 -9.45 37.85 -1.84
CA LEU A 120 -10.38 36.84 -2.36
C LEU A 120 -9.84 36.19 -3.62
N VAL A 121 -9.29 36.98 -4.54
CA VAL A 121 -8.69 36.47 -5.79
C VAL A 121 -7.53 35.55 -5.49
N ASP A 122 -6.59 35.97 -4.65
CA ASP A 122 -5.44 35.15 -4.25
C ASP A 122 -5.89 33.85 -3.59
N ARG A 123 -6.91 33.92 -2.71
CA ARG A 123 -7.45 32.74 -2.03
C ARG A 123 -8.12 31.76 -3.00
N ILE A 124 -8.90 32.24 -3.95
CA ILE A 124 -9.53 31.43 -5.01
C ILE A 124 -8.43 30.74 -5.83
N THR A 125 -7.45 31.49 -6.33
CA THR A 125 -6.35 30.94 -7.13
C THR A 125 -5.57 29.87 -6.38
N LYS A 126 -5.28 30.10 -5.09
CA LYS A 126 -4.58 29.14 -4.25
C LYS A 126 -5.38 27.84 -4.07
N ILE A 127 -6.67 27.94 -3.74
CA ILE A 127 -7.54 26.77 -3.57
C ILE A 127 -7.69 26.00 -4.88
N SER A 128 -7.86 26.67 -6.02
CA SER A 128 -7.92 26.04 -7.34
C SER A 128 -6.62 25.28 -7.66
N LYS A 129 -5.46 25.84 -7.31
CA LYS A 129 -4.16 25.16 -7.49
C LYS A 129 -4.04 23.94 -6.58
N ASP A 130 -4.49 24.04 -5.34
CA ASP A 130 -4.48 22.92 -4.40
C ASP A 130 -5.39 21.78 -4.87
N LEU A 131 -6.59 22.09 -5.38
CA LEU A 131 -7.49 21.10 -6.00
C LEU A 131 -6.84 20.42 -7.20
N PHE A 132 -6.21 21.19 -8.09
CA PHE A 132 -5.49 20.64 -9.24
C PHE A 132 -4.38 19.68 -8.81
N ASN A 133 -3.59 20.05 -7.79
CA ASN A 133 -2.54 19.19 -7.25
C ASN A 133 -3.11 17.90 -6.64
N MET A 134 -4.24 17.98 -5.93
CA MET A 134 -4.92 16.81 -5.37
C MET A 134 -5.43 15.87 -6.46
N GLU A 135 -5.95 16.40 -7.58
CA GLU A 135 -6.37 15.60 -8.72
C GLU A 135 -5.17 14.87 -9.37
N GLN A 136 -4.03 15.56 -9.52
CA GLN A 136 -2.80 14.92 -10.01
C GLN A 136 -2.36 13.77 -9.08
N VAL A 137 -2.42 13.97 -7.77
CA VAL A 137 -2.11 12.91 -6.78
C VAL A 137 -3.11 11.75 -6.87
N LYS A 138 -4.40 12.03 -7.06
CA LYS A 138 -5.45 11.02 -7.25
C LYS A 138 -5.14 10.15 -8.47
N VAL A 139 -4.83 10.77 -9.61
CA VAL A 139 -4.47 10.07 -10.86
C VAL A 139 -3.21 9.22 -10.65
N MET A 140 -2.18 9.76 -9.99
CA MET A 140 -0.97 9.00 -9.68
C MET A 140 -1.25 7.77 -8.80
N ILE A 141 -2.09 7.91 -7.78
CA ILE A 141 -2.49 6.78 -6.93
C ILE A 141 -3.26 5.75 -7.76
N GLN A 142 -4.22 6.17 -8.59
CA GLN A 142 -5.01 5.28 -9.45
C GLN A 142 -4.14 4.51 -10.43
N MET A 143 -3.20 5.18 -11.09
CA MET A 143 -2.28 4.60 -12.07
C MET A 143 -1.21 3.71 -11.44
N LYS A 144 -0.87 3.90 -10.16
CA LYS A 144 0.14 3.08 -9.48
C LYS A 144 -0.36 1.63 -9.38
N PRO A 145 0.36 0.65 -9.96
CA PRO A 145 -0.01 -0.75 -9.84
C PRO A 145 0.06 -1.16 -8.37
N THR A 146 -0.92 -1.95 -7.93
CA THR A 146 -0.79 -2.72 -6.69
C THR A 146 0.39 -3.65 -6.87
N ALA A 147 1.33 -3.68 -5.91
CA ALA A 147 2.67 -4.26 -6.09
C ALA A 147 2.67 -5.71 -6.62
N ASP A 148 1.58 -6.44 -6.42
CA ASP A 148 1.43 -7.84 -6.82
C ASP A 148 0.70 -8.06 -8.14
N VAL A 149 -0.08 -7.10 -8.66
CA VAL A 149 -0.87 -7.34 -9.87
C VAL A 149 0.05 -7.55 -11.08
N SER A 150 1.17 -6.84 -11.16
CA SER A 150 2.15 -7.03 -12.23
C SER A 150 2.90 -8.36 -12.12
N LEU A 151 3.20 -8.81 -10.90
CA LEU A 151 3.89 -10.08 -10.67
C LEU A 151 2.94 -11.26 -10.93
N GLN A 152 1.71 -11.19 -10.43
CA GLN A 152 0.64 -12.16 -10.69
C GLN A 152 0.36 -12.29 -12.18
N LEU A 153 0.22 -11.16 -12.90
CA LEU A 153 0.02 -11.19 -14.36
C LEU A 153 1.21 -11.81 -15.10
N GLN A 154 2.45 -11.56 -14.67
CA GLN A 154 3.62 -12.21 -15.23
C GLN A 154 3.66 -13.70 -14.94
N ILE A 155 3.29 -14.12 -13.72
CA ILE A 155 3.20 -15.53 -13.33
C ILE A 155 2.10 -16.23 -14.13
N ASP A 156 0.91 -15.63 -14.24
CA ASP A 156 -0.21 -16.17 -15.03
C ASP A 156 0.15 -16.26 -16.52
N GLU A 157 0.88 -15.26 -17.05
CA GLU A 157 1.39 -15.28 -18.42
C GLU A 157 2.47 -16.37 -18.61
N MET A 158 3.33 -16.61 -17.64
CA MET A 158 4.30 -17.71 -17.68
C MET A 158 3.60 -19.07 -17.58
N LEU A 159 2.63 -19.22 -16.67
CA LEU A 159 1.89 -20.46 -16.46
C LEU A 159 1.00 -20.83 -17.66
N SER A 160 0.40 -19.84 -18.32
CA SER A 160 -0.38 -20.05 -19.57
C SER A 160 0.47 -20.50 -20.76
N LYS A 161 1.80 -20.25 -20.72
CA LYS A 161 2.76 -20.72 -21.73
C LYS A 161 3.30 -22.13 -21.44
N VAL A 162 3.12 -22.64 -20.23
CA VAL A 162 3.51 -24.02 -19.86
C VAL A 162 2.39 -24.96 -20.28
N LYS A 163 2.65 -25.84 -21.25
CA LYS A 163 1.68 -26.88 -21.59
C LYS A 163 1.73 -27.98 -20.51
N PRO A 164 0.60 -28.65 -20.22
CA PRO A 164 0.59 -29.81 -19.31
C PRO A 164 1.57 -30.91 -19.75
N GLU A 165 1.85 -30.97 -21.04
CA GLU A 165 2.78 -31.88 -21.71
C GLU A 165 4.26 -31.62 -21.30
N ASP A 166 4.59 -30.40 -20.87
CA ASP A 166 5.95 -29.97 -20.51
C ASP A 166 6.29 -30.20 -19.02
N LEU A 167 5.35 -30.75 -18.24
CA LEU A 167 5.51 -31.06 -16.81
C LEU A 167 5.52 -32.59 -16.56
N PRO A 168 6.59 -33.31 -16.94
CA PRO A 168 6.65 -34.76 -16.87
C PRO A 168 6.61 -35.35 -15.44
N TYR A 169 6.73 -34.52 -14.40
CA TYR A 169 6.83 -34.95 -13.00
C TYR A 169 5.54 -34.81 -12.17
N LEU A 170 4.43 -34.33 -12.75
CA LEU A 170 3.15 -34.25 -12.05
C LEU A 170 2.23 -35.46 -12.28
N ILE A 171 2.59 -36.37 -13.21
CA ILE A 171 1.75 -37.54 -13.55
C ILE A 171 2.13 -38.78 -12.72
N ASP A 172 3.36 -38.86 -12.19
CA ASP A 172 3.84 -40.06 -11.49
C ASP A 172 3.38 -40.19 -10.03
N GLY A 173 2.81 -39.13 -9.44
CA GLY A 173 2.30 -39.16 -8.06
C GLY A 173 0.93 -39.82 -7.86
N ALA A 174 0.21 -40.16 -8.94
CA ALA A 174 -1.17 -40.67 -8.86
C ALA A 174 -1.31 -42.18 -9.10
N LYS A 175 -0.19 -42.92 -9.27
CA LYS A 175 -0.21 -44.35 -9.62
C LYS A 175 0.41 -45.28 -8.58
N GLU A 176 0.37 -44.96 -7.29
CA GLU A 176 0.72 -45.96 -6.26
C GLU A 176 -0.20 -45.87 -5.05
N THR A 177 -1.42 -46.40 -5.18
CA THR A 177 -2.15 -47.07 -4.08
C THR A 177 -3.37 -47.80 -4.64
N LYS A 178 -3.15 -48.96 -5.27
CA LYS A 178 -4.12 -50.06 -5.25
C LYS A 178 -3.34 -51.37 -5.20
N THR A 179 -3.11 -51.84 -3.99
CA THR A 179 -2.89 -53.25 -3.69
C THR A 179 -3.74 -53.57 -2.47
#